data_AF-A0A0J1BX39-F1
#
_entry.id   AF-A0A0J1BX39-F1
#
_cell.length_a   1.000
_cell.length_b   1.000
_cell.length_c   1.000
_cell.angle_alpha   90.00
_cell.angle_beta   90.00
_cell.angle_gamma   90.00
#
_symmetry.space_group_name_H-M   'P 1'
#
loop_
_entity.id
_entity.type
_entity.pdbx_description
1 polymer ?
#
loop_
_entity_poly.entity_id
_entity_poly.type
_entity_poly.pdbx_seq_one_letter_code
_entity_poly.pdbx_strand_id
1 'polypeptide(L)'
;MCPENPSPAVENSARRYTPAAELTDAGMSPVVAAELERRIELVAAEEAERDPSRQPMSTAELAQYVFVAVGCCVIGLVVMFL
;
A
#
# COMPACT_ATOMS: atom_id res chain seq x y z
N MET A 1 24.41 -2.64 -25.96
CA MET A 1 23.57 -1.65 -25.25
C MET A 1 22.21 -1.65 -25.91
N CYS A 2 21.27 -2.42 -25.37
CA CYS A 2 19.88 -2.41 -25.81
C CYS A 2 19.12 -1.39 -24.97
N PRO A 3 18.27 -0.53 -25.58
CA PRO A 3 17.41 0.37 -24.83
C PRO A 3 16.37 -0.45 -24.06
N GLU A 4 16.28 -0.22 -22.76
CA GLU A 4 15.24 -0.76 -21.88
C GLU A 4 13.90 -0.18 -22.32
N ASN A 5 13.07 -0.99 -22.98
CA ASN A 5 11.72 -0.63 -23.37
C ASN A 5 10.79 -0.94 -22.19
N PRO A 6 10.07 0.03 -21.60
CA PRO A 6 9.19 -0.22 -20.47
C PRO A 6 8.09 -1.22 -20.83
N SER A 7 7.89 -2.21 -19.97
CA SER A 7 6.90 -3.28 -20.14
C SER A 7 5.47 -2.71 -20.24
N PRO A 8 4.65 -3.14 -21.24
CA PRO A 8 3.26 -2.71 -21.37
C PRO A 8 2.35 -3.16 -20.21
N ALA A 9 2.86 -3.99 -19.29
CA ALA A 9 2.15 -4.42 -18.09
C ALA A 9 1.99 -3.29 -17.05
N VAL A 10 2.97 -2.38 -16.95
CA VAL A 10 2.89 -1.23 -16.02
C VAL A 10 1.92 -0.18 -16.57
N GLU A 11 1.89 0.01 -17.90
CA GLU A 11 1.00 0.96 -18.56
C GLU A 11 -0.48 0.53 -18.48
N ASN A 12 -0.78 -0.77 -18.51
CA ASN A 12 -2.14 -1.29 -18.40
C ASN A 12 -2.70 -1.31 -16.96
N SER A 13 -1.85 -1.36 -15.94
CA SER A 13 -2.28 -1.29 -14.53
C SER A 13 -2.85 0.08 -14.16
N ALA A 14 -2.53 1.09 -14.98
CA ALA A 14 -3.09 2.43 -14.95
C ALA A 14 -4.27 2.63 -15.93
N ARG A 15 -4.85 1.55 -16.51
CA ARG A 15 -6.20 1.64 -17.08
C ARG A 15 -7.15 1.96 -15.96
N ARG A 16 -7.37 3.26 -15.75
CA ARG A 16 -8.51 3.90 -15.08
C ARG A 16 -9.54 2.89 -14.57
N TYR A 17 -9.25 2.28 -13.42
CA TYR A 17 -10.27 1.59 -12.66
C TYR A 17 -11.12 2.70 -12.07
N THR A 18 -12.25 2.98 -12.72
CA THR A 18 -13.25 3.91 -12.18
C THR A 18 -14.33 3.06 -11.52
N PRO A 19 -14.37 2.98 -10.17
CA PRO A 19 -15.39 2.22 -9.45
C PRO A 19 -16.80 2.51 -9.95
N ALA A 20 -17.09 3.74 -10.39
CA ALA A 20 -18.40 4.10 -10.89
C ALA A 20 -18.83 3.31 -12.14
N ALA A 21 -17.91 2.99 -13.05
CA ALA A 21 -18.22 2.25 -14.27
C ALA A 21 -18.62 0.80 -13.97
N GLU A 22 -17.92 0.14 -13.03
CA GLU A 22 -18.27 -1.23 -12.62
C GLU A 22 -19.58 -1.28 -11.84
N LEU A 23 -19.82 -0.27 -10.99
CA LEU A 23 -21.06 -0.18 -10.22
C LEU A 23 -22.27 0.06 -11.13
N THR A 24 -22.12 0.90 -12.15
CA THR A 24 -23.19 1.10 -13.15
C THR A 24 -23.45 -0.15 -13.98
N ASP A 25 -22.41 -0.90 -14.35
CA ASP A 25 -22.55 -2.19 -15.06
C ASP A 25 -23.23 -3.25 -14.16
N ALA A 26 -23.02 -3.19 -12.85
CA ALA A 26 -23.74 -3.99 -11.85
C ALA A 26 -25.21 -3.56 -11.63
N GLY A 27 -25.72 -2.60 -12.41
CA GLY A 27 -27.10 -2.13 -12.35
C GLY A 27 -27.36 -1.02 -11.33
N MET A 28 -26.30 -0.41 -10.76
CA MET A 28 -26.44 0.74 -9.87
C MET A 28 -26.78 2.01 -10.65
N SER A 29 -27.57 2.90 -10.04
CA SER A 29 -27.84 4.23 -10.62
C SER A 29 -26.52 5.01 -10.81
N PRO A 30 -26.31 5.67 -11.97
CA PRO A 30 -25.08 6.40 -12.26
C PRO A 30 -24.80 7.54 -11.26
N VAL A 31 -25.86 8.14 -10.71
CA VAL A 31 -25.74 9.18 -9.68
C VAL A 31 -25.20 8.60 -8.38
N VAL A 32 -25.66 7.39 -8.01
CA VAL A 32 -25.21 6.70 -6.79
C VAL A 32 -23.79 6.17 -6.96
N ALA A 33 -23.47 5.63 -8.14
CA ALA A 33 -22.14 5.16 -8.48
C ALA A 33 -21.09 6.29 -8.42
N ALA A 34 -21.40 7.46 -8.97
CA ALA A 34 -20.51 8.64 -8.92
C ALA A 34 -20.33 9.19 -7.49
N GLU A 35 -21.38 9.20 -6.68
CA GLU A 35 -21.28 9.60 -5.28
C GLU A 35 -20.45 8.59 -4.47
N LEU A 36 -20.60 7.29 -4.74
CA LEU A 36 -19.82 6.27 -4.05
C LEU A 36 -18.34 6.36 -4.42
N GLU A 37 -18.01 6.58 -5.69
CA GLU A 37 -16.64 6.84 -6.14
C GLU A 37 -16.06 8.06 -5.42
N ARG A 38 -16.81 9.16 -5.33
CA ARG A 38 -16.41 10.36 -4.58
C ARG A 38 -16.13 10.05 -3.10
N ARG A 39 -16.96 9.22 -2.46
CA ARG A 39 -16.76 8.85 -1.05
C ARG A 39 -15.56 7.93 -0.86
N ILE A 40 -15.34 7.00 -1.79
CA ILE A 40 -14.17 6.12 -1.77
C ILE A 40 -12.89 6.96 -1.85
N GLU A 41 -12.84 7.97 -2.73
CA GLU A 41 -11.70 8.88 -2.83
C GLU A 41 -11.45 9.66 -1.54
N LEU A 42 -12.51 10.17 -0.90
CA LEU A 42 -12.40 10.88 0.37
C LEU A 42 -11.88 9.98 1.49
N VAL A 43 -12.43 8.77 1.63
CA VAL A 43 -11.98 7.81 2.65
C VAL A 43 -10.54 7.38 2.38
N ALA A 44 -10.17 7.13 1.13
CA ALA A 44 -8.80 6.75 0.77
C ALA A 44 -7.79 7.86 1.11
N ALA A 45 -8.15 9.13 0.88
CA ALA A 45 -7.33 10.27 1.27
C ALA A 45 -7.20 10.38 2.80
N GLU A 46 -8.30 10.22 3.55
CA GLU A 46 -8.29 10.24 5.00
C GLU A 46 -7.49 9.07 5.61
N GLU A 47 -7.62 7.86 5.05
CA GLU A 47 -6.87 6.67 5.46
C GLU A 47 -5.37 6.85 5.21
N ALA A 48 -4.98 7.44 4.08
CA ALA A 48 -3.56 7.69 3.77
C ALA A 48 -2.90 8.62 4.80
N GLU A 49 -3.63 9.60 5.34
CA GLU A 49 -3.11 10.53 6.33
C GLU A 49 -3.17 9.99 7.76
N ARG A 50 -4.23 9.23 8.10
CA ARG A 50 -4.49 8.79 9.49
C ARG A 50 -4.00 7.40 9.84
N ASP A 51 -3.74 6.52 8.87
CA ASP A 51 -3.32 5.15 9.15
C ASP A 51 -1.79 5.01 9.07
N PRO A 52 -1.07 5.03 10.21
CA PRO A 52 0.37 4.88 10.22
C PRO A 52 0.83 3.50 9.70
N SER A 53 -0.06 2.49 9.69
CA SER A 53 0.28 1.16 9.14
C SER A 53 0.36 1.14 7.61
N ARG A 54 -0.26 2.13 6.95
CA ARG A 54 -0.20 2.31 5.50
C ARG A 54 0.92 3.24 5.05
N GLN A 55 1.58 3.92 5.99
CA GLN A 55 2.72 4.76 5.69
C GLN A 55 3.99 3.89 5.56
N PRO A 56 4.88 4.19 4.60
CA PRO A 56 6.16 3.52 4.52
C PRO A 56 6.95 3.80 5.81
N MET A 57 7.51 2.74 6.40
CA MET A 57 8.35 2.85 7.59
C MET A 57 9.48 3.86 7.37
N SER A 58 9.68 4.75 8.33
CA SER A 58 10.83 5.64 8.38
C SER A 58 12.13 4.82 8.51
N THR A 59 13.24 5.35 7.98
CA THR A 59 14.56 4.74 8.14
C THR A 59 14.94 4.56 9.61
N ALA A 60 14.48 5.45 10.49
CA ALA A 60 14.69 5.34 11.93
C ALA A 60 13.91 4.17 12.56
N GLU A 61 12.65 4.00 12.16
CA GLU A 61 11.79 2.91 12.65
C GLU A 61 12.31 1.55 12.19
N LEU A 62 12.76 1.46 10.94
CA LEU A 62 13.38 0.27 10.40
C LEU A 62 14.66 -0.08 11.16
N ALA A 63 15.54 0.89 11.43
CA ALA A 63 16.77 0.67 12.18
C ALA A 63 16.49 0.17 13.61
N GLN A 64 15.49 0.74 14.28
CA GLN A 64 15.08 0.30 15.61
C GLN A 64 14.60 -1.15 15.60
N TYR A 65 13.74 -1.51 14.64
CA TYR A 65 13.25 -2.89 14.51
C TYR A 65 14.40 -3.89 14.31
N VAL A 66 15.32 -3.59 13.39
CA VAL A 66 16.48 -4.44 13.12
C VAL A 66 17.35 -4.57 14.36
N PHE A 67 17.58 -3.48 15.10
CA PHE A 67 18.41 -3.51 16.30
C PHE A 67 17.80 -4.39 17.40
N VAL A 68 16.48 -4.31 17.61
CA VAL A 68 15.78 -5.18 18.56
C VAL A 68 15.89 -6.64 18.15
N ALA A 69 15.66 -6.94 16.87
CA ALA A 69 15.78 -8.30 16.35
C ALA A 69 17.19 -8.88 16.55
N VAL A 70 18.23 -8.10 16.21
CA VAL A 70 19.64 -8.49 16.44
C VAL A 70 19.92 -8.67 17.93
N GLY A 71 19.42 -7.78 18.79
CA GLY A 71 19.56 -7.90 20.24
C GLY A 71 19.00 -9.20 20.80
N CYS A 72 17.79 -9.59 20.36
CA CYS A 72 17.20 -10.88 20.75
C CYS A 72 18.08 -12.07 20.33
N CYS A 73 18.66 -12.03 19.13
CA CYS A 73 19.59 -13.08 18.67
C CYS A 73 20.85 -13.14 19.54
N VAL A 74 21.44 -12.00 19.88
CA VAL A 74 22.63 -11.94 20.76
C VAL A 74 22.31 -12.50 22.14
N ILE A 75 21.17 -12.13 22.73
CA ILE A 75 20.74 -12.67 24.03
C ILE A 75 20.58 -14.19 23.95
N GLY A 76 19.93 -14.70 22.90
CA GLY A 76 19.78 -16.15 22.70
C GLY A 76 21.13 -16.87 22.59
N LEU A 77 22.10 -16.29 21.88
CA LEU A 77 23.46 -16.83 21.80
C LEU A 77 24.15 -16.82 23.16
N VAL A 78 24.08 -15.72 23.91
CA VAL A 78 24.67 -15.64 25.26
C VAL A 78 24.09 -16.69 26.19
N VAL A 79 22.77 -16.90 26.17
CA VAL A 79 22.11 -17.95 26.98
C VAL A 79 22.58 -19.35 26.56
N MET A 80 22.79 -19.60 25.27
CA MET A 80 23.30 -20.89 24.79
C MET A 80 24.74 -21.19 25.24
N PHE A 81 25.56 -20.14 25.42
CA PHE A 81 26.96 -20.28 25.81
C PHE A 81 27.19 -20.30 27.34
N LEU A 82 26.19 -19.89 28.14
CA LEU A 82 26.21 -19.97 29.62
C LEU A 82 25.77 -21.36 30.10
#